data_AF-A0A383EAW2-F1
#
_entry.id   AF-A0A383EAW2-F1
#
_cell.length_a   1.000
_cell.length_b   1.000
_cell.length_c   1.000
_cell.angle_alpha   90.00
_cell.angle_beta   90.00
_cell.angle_gamma   90.00
#
_symmetry.space_group_name_H-M   'P 1'
#
loop_
_entity.id
_entity.type
_entity.pdbx_description
1 polymer ?
#
loop_
_entity_poly.entity_id
_entity_poly.type
_entity_poly.pdbx_seq_one_letter_code
_entity_poly.pdbx_strand_id
1 'polypeptide(L)' 'FSKALEHAFKIAHQLDFGGIVINGTNNYRPPIVPFGGVGLAGYGREGLGYTIDELTRSRFIAVRNIRPSSEILKGYNV' A
#
# COMPACT_ATOMS: atom_id res chain seq x y z
N PHE A 1 10.05 -20.87 -14.53
CA PHE A 1 11.50 -20.70 -14.77
C PHE A 1 11.76 -20.65 -16.26
N SER A 2 12.62 -19.75 -16.73
CA SER A 2 12.97 -19.60 -18.15
C SER A 2 14.34 -18.96 -18.31
N LYS A 3 15.09 -19.36 -19.34
CA LYS A 3 16.31 -18.68 -19.80
C LYS A 3 16.00 -17.52 -20.76
N ALA A 4 14.85 -17.55 -21.43
CA ALA A 4 14.38 -16.48 -22.31
C ALA A 4 13.53 -15.50 -21.49
N LEU A 5 14.16 -14.44 -20.96
CA LEU A 5 13.49 -13.48 -20.07
C LEU A 5 12.36 -12.72 -20.75
N GLU A 6 12.54 -12.29 -22.01
CA GLU A 6 11.51 -11.59 -22.78
C GLU A 6 10.21 -12.41 -22.88
N HIS A 7 10.36 -13.71 -23.13
CA HIS A 7 9.22 -14.63 -23.17
C HIS A 7 8.57 -14.74 -21.79
N ALA A 8 9.36 -14.86 -20.72
CA ALA A 8 8.84 -14.95 -19.35
C ALA A 8 8.07 -13.67 -18.95
N PHE A 9 8.57 -12.49 -19.31
CA PHE A 9 7.88 -11.22 -19.09
C PHE A 9 6.60 -11.13 -19.90
N LYS A 10 6.61 -11.55 -21.18
CA LYS A 10 5.40 -11.59 -22.00
C LYS A 10 4.30 -12.44 -21.36
N ILE A 11 4.64 -13.63 -20.87
CA ILE A 11 3.69 -14.50 -20.16
C ILE A 11 3.23 -13.83 -18.85
N ALA A 12 4.15 -13.24 -18.08
CA ALA A 12 3.80 -12.53 -16.85
C ALA A 12 2.83 -11.37 -17.09
N HIS A 13 2.81 -10.73 -18.26
CA HIS A 13 1.80 -9.71 -18.56
C HIS A 13 0.42 -10.25 -18.95
N GLN A 14 0.31 -11.57 -19.22
CA GLN A 14 -0.93 -12.21 -19.66
C GLN A 14 -1.66 -12.98 -18.56
N LEU A 15 -1.00 -13.22 -17.43
CA LEU A 15 -1.57 -13.96 -16.30
C LEU A 15 -2.21 -13.01 -15.29
N ASP A 16 -3.28 -13.48 -14.64
CA ASP A 16 -3.87 -12.81 -13.49
C ASP A 16 -3.25 -13.37 -12.20
N PHE A 17 -2.49 -12.53 -11.47
CA PHE A 17 -1.82 -12.90 -10.22
C PHE A 17 -1.63 -11.70 -9.30
N GLY A 18 -1.43 -11.97 -8.01
CA GLY A 18 -1.03 -10.93 -7.06
C GLY A 18 0.49 -10.69 -6.99
N GLY A 19 1.31 -11.69 -7.31
CA GLY A 19 2.75 -11.56 -7.50
C GLY A 19 3.36 -12.75 -8.27
N ILE A 20 4.37 -12.48 -9.11
CA ILE A 20 5.11 -13.51 -9.85
C ILE A 20 6.61 -13.32 -9.65
N VAL A 21 7.33 -14.43 -9.50
CA VAL A 21 8.77 -14.43 -9.29
C VAL A 21 9.40 -15.25 -10.40
N ILE A 22 9.93 -14.58 -11.41
CA ILE A 22 10.61 -15.25 -12.52
C ILE A 22 11.95 -15.80 -12.00
N ASN A 23 12.14 -17.10 -12.21
CA ASN A 23 13.33 -17.83 -11.75
C ASN A 23 13.55 -17.83 -10.23
N GLY A 24 12.50 -17.61 -9.45
CA GLY A 24 12.54 -17.75 -7.99
C GLY A 24 11.49 -18.74 -7.49
N THR A 25 11.52 -18.98 -6.19
CA THR A 25 10.52 -19.82 -5.51
C THR A 25 9.39 -18.96 -4.95
N ASN A 26 8.31 -19.61 -4.51
CA ASN A 26 7.21 -18.95 -3.80
C ASN A 26 7.64 -18.35 -2.44
N ASN A 27 8.85 -18.64 -1.95
CA ASN A 27 9.37 -18.10 -0.70
C ASN A 27 10.07 -16.73 -0.89
N TYR A 28 10.11 -16.20 -2.12
CA TYR A 28 10.63 -14.86 -2.36
C TYR A 28 9.62 -13.81 -1.86
N ARG A 29 9.74 -13.45 -0.57
CA ARG A 29 8.83 -12.54 0.14
C ARG A 29 9.56 -11.33 0.76
N PRO A 30 10.17 -10.42 -0.03
CA PRO A 30 10.73 -9.19 0.52
C PRO A 30 9.64 -8.37 1.21
N PRO A 31 9.88 -7.81 2.42
CA PRO A 31 8.85 -7.07 3.17
C PRO A 31 8.28 -5.84 2.44
N ILE A 32 9.04 -5.27 1.50
CA ILE A 32 8.68 -4.08 0.71
C ILE A 32 7.77 -4.41 -0.50
N VAL A 33 7.71 -5.68 -0.91
CA VAL A 33 6.90 -6.12 -2.05
C VAL A 33 5.49 -6.45 -1.54
N PRO A 34 4.43 -6.00 -2.23
CA PRO A 34 3.06 -6.35 -1.83
C PRO A 34 2.77 -7.84 -2.05
N PHE A 35 1.99 -8.42 -1.15
CA PHE A 35 1.51 -9.80 -1.21
C PHE A 35 -0.01 -9.84 -1.11
N GLY A 36 -0.66 -10.50 -2.07
CA GLY A 36 -2.12 -10.64 -2.07
C GLY A 36 -2.57 -11.68 -3.08
N GLY A 37 -3.77 -12.21 -2.91
CA GLY A 37 -4.41 -13.08 -3.88
C GLY A 37 -5.15 -12.30 -4.96
N VAL A 38 -5.54 -12.99 -6.03
CA VAL A 38 -6.51 -12.51 -7.03
C VAL A 38 -7.64 -13.53 -7.16
N GLY A 39 -8.85 -13.07 -7.49
CA GLY A 39 -10.03 -13.92 -7.64
C GLY A 39 -10.38 -14.69 -6.36
N LEU A 40 -10.48 -16.02 -6.46
CA LEU A 40 -10.83 -16.88 -5.32
C LEU A 40 -9.71 -17.00 -4.28
N ALA A 41 -8.49 -16.58 -4.59
CA ALA A 41 -7.37 -16.59 -3.64
C ALA A 41 -7.47 -15.48 -2.59
N GLY A 42 -8.40 -14.53 -2.75
CA GLY A 42 -8.65 -13.45 -1.79
C GLY A 42 -8.51 -12.06 -2.41
N TYR A 43 -8.69 -11.05 -1.56
CA TYR A 43 -8.60 -9.62 -1.90
C TYR A 43 -7.72 -8.90 -0.88
N GLY A 44 -7.16 -7.76 -1.30
CA GLY A 44 -6.29 -6.92 -0.49
C GLY A 44 -4.81 -7.24 -0.67
N ARG A 45 -3.94 -6.36 -0.18
CA ARG A 45 -2.48 -6.50 -0.24
C ARG A 45 -1.82 -6.26 1.11
N GLU A 46 -0.97 -7.20 1.51
CA GLU A 46 -0.10 -7.10 2.66
C GLU A 46 1.31 -6.66 2.27
N GLY A 47 2.05 -6.07 3.20
CA GLY A 47 3.41 -5.60 3.00
C GLY A 47 3.63 -4.25 3.68
N LEU A 48 4.89 -3.84 3.79
CA LEU A 48 5.23 -2.52 4.31
C LEU A 48 4.56 -1.44 3.44
N GLY A 49 3.82 -0.52 4.07
CA GLY A 49 2.98 0.47 3.39
C GLY A 49 1.61 -0.07 3.00
N TYR A 50 1.56 -1.15 2.20
CA TYR A 50 0.30 -1.72 1.69
C TYR A 50 -0.66 -2.17 2.78
N THR A 51 -0.15 -2.84 3.83
CA THR A 51 -0.99 -3.25 4.97
C THR A 51 -1.57 -2.06 5.71
N ILE A 52 -0.83 -0.94 5.80
CA ILE A 52 -1.37 0.27 6.45
C ILE A 52 -2.53 0.81 5.60
N ASP A 53 -2.39 0.87 4.29
CA ASP A 53 -3.45 1.35 3.41
C ASP A 53 -4.69 0.44 3.44
N GLU A 54 -4.52 -0.89 3.52
CA GLU A 54 -5.63 -1.85 3.62
C GLU A 54 -6.33 -1.87 4.98
N LEU A 55 -5.56 -1.74 6.08
CA LEU A 55 -6.10 -1.89 7.44
C LEU A 55 -6.40 -0.55 8.13
N THR A 56 -6.13 0.57 7.46
CA THR A 56 -6.45 1.90 7.99
C THR A 56 -7.37 2.66 7.06
N ARG A 57 -7.97 3.73 7.59
CA ARG A 57 -8.80 4.64 6.81
C ARG A 57 -8.47 6.07 7.14
N SER A 58 -8.47 6.91 6.11
CA SER A 58 -8.38 8.35 6.31
C SER A 58 -9.62 8.86 7.04
N ARG A 59 -9.40 9.75 8.02
CA ARG A 59 -10.47 10.50 8.69
C ARG A 59 -10.21 11.98 8.51
N PHE A 60 -11.23 12.68 8.02
CA PHE A 60 -11.18 14.13 7.89
C PHE A 60 -11.85 14.77 9.12
N ILE A 61 -11.16 15.72 9.75
CA ILE A 61 -11.69 16.52 10.86
C ILE A 61 -11.47 17.99 10.50
N ALA A 62 -12.56 18.74 10.38
CA ALA A 62 -12.52 20.18 10.21
C ALA A 62 -13.11 20.86 11.44
N VAL A 63 -12.40 21.85 11.94
CA VAL A 63 -12.84 22.68 13.05
C VAL A 63 -13.13 24.08 12.51
N ARG A 64 -14.36 24.55 12.69
CA ARG A 64 -14.82 25.88 12.24
C ARG A 64 -15.35 26.69 13.42
N ASN A 65 -15.27 28.02 13.31
CA ASN A 65 -15.80 28.97 14.30
C ASN A 65 -15.25 28.84 15.73
N ILE A 66 -14.03 28.32 15.91
CA ILE A 66 -13.32 28.45 17.18
C ILE A 66 -12.70 29.84 17.24
N ARG A 67 -13.20 30.67 18.17
CA ARG A 67 -12.47 31.85 18.64
C ARG A 67 -11.45 31.37 19.68
N PRO A 68 -10.15 31.69 19.54
CA PRO A 68 -9.18 31.44 20.59
C PRO A 68 -9.66 32.11 21.89
N SER A 69 -9.43 31.47 23.04
CA SER A 69 -9.70 32.10 24.33
C SER A 69 -8.86 33.38 24.47
N SER A 70 -9.40 34.40 25.13
CA SER A 70 -8.75 35.70 25.33
C SER A 70 -7.38 35.60 26.01
N GLU A 71 -7.09 34.50 26.71
CA GLU A 71 -5.77 34.20 27.30
C GLU A 71 -4.71 33.87 26.24
N ILE A 72 -5.06 33.16 25.17
CA ILE A 72 -4.13 32.80 24.08
C ILE A 72 -3.79 34.05 23.24
N LEU A 73 -4.75 34.96 23.07
CA LEU A 73 -4.56 36.20 22.29
C LEU A 73 -3.65 37.22 23.00
N LYS A 74 -3.58 37.20 24.34
CA LYS A 74 -2.69 38.09 25.11
C LYS A 74 -1.19 37.79 24.89
N GLY A 75 -0.84 36.57 24.48
CA GLY A 75 0.54 36.16 24.22
C GLY A 75 1.07 36.52 22.83
N TYR A 76 0.22 37.05 21.93
CA TYR A 76 0.56 37.34 20.53
C TYR A 76 0.55 38.83 20.17
N ASN A 77 0.34 39.73 21.13
CA ASN A 77 0.52 41.16 20.90
C ASN A 77 2.00 41.52 21.10
N VAL A 78 2.75 41.51 20.00
CA VAL A 78 3.91 42.40 19.80
C VAL A 78 3.43 43.64 19.08
#